data_AF-A0A7J6R1Y5-F1
#
_entry.id   AF-A0A7J6R1Y5-F1
#
_cell.length_a   1.000
_cell.length_b   1.000
_cell.length_c   1.000
_cell.angle_alpha   90.00
_cell.angle_beta   90.00
_cell.angle_gamma   90.00
#
_symmetry.space_group_name_H-M   'P 1'
#
loop_
_entity.id
_entity.type
_entity.pdbx_description
1 polymer ?
#
loop_
_entity_poly.entity_id
_entity_poly.type
_entity_poly.pdbx_seq_one_letter_code
_entity_poly.pdbx_strand_id
1 'polypeptide(L)'
;MNSPVDSSPGAPRVLPPENRNPQFSFNVTGPPTQGPDWSDLNYPKGTKLFHYKPHDDLPINVAHRCNLLHANYLLAVAVLLLNIVDTIIVILAYRSPWVTLLYTFLNLIIFGSASFVVFYLGYLGLAMRSKRQLLYYKIASVIMIIIGLYFMLAGGGAINGFLKSLTYSVRGYWWFAVVVESLLWLGVIISTNIWVWFYVCLKWIRISFKLLWFKFSGRGLRPEERIVLFDRPPETFDVEWSRSSRLIGSYLRAHDPILARAAFPGLKTKRLPGTGDMPERLWVMIRERYEVPVSQYVVLYYIHGGYMCFFDGVSSHRLFVARIIDTLQRELRENGMAGVKVVALIVNYTRAPKAILPTQLQEVVQAYRYILTQDRYPVEANRVVVSGDSSGGTLSLSLLKCLASNYFAVNLPRPGCCVAISPVVSLRGRLARRSLDMTRDVVSNAAGWYMASCALYGRPSKPRERMNLQDRPDEREDHVRRSGRFEDDEWRRARQLSPSGKPEENPLFSCMCGELTPAAFGNVPILVQAGGSEGLAEDIAAFAEATQGTVMLELYENMFHSFQQYSSLPQSQLALRRMARFVADALQTPQKLPIGRSYSEGYWPSGRSLSIDLTGRSAEWVGTYEQE
;
A
#
# COMPACT_ATOMS: atom_id res chain seq x y z
N MET A 1 -10.60 -69.79 -40.95
CA MET A 1 -10.44 -69.35 -42.35
C MET A 1 -10.40 -67.83 -42.36
N ASN A 2 -9.26 -67.30 -42.82
CA ASN A 2 -8.96 -65.98 -43.38
C ASN A 2 -9.22 -64.68 -42.56
N SER A 3 -8.10 -64.12 -42.07
CA SER A 3 -7.78 -62.67 -41.90
C SER A 3 -7.69 -61.96 -43.30
N PRO A 4 -7.43 -60.63 -43.47
CA PRO A 4 -6.57 -59.70 -42.70
C PRO A 4 -7.22 -58.33 -42.35
N VAL A 5 -6.85 -57.67 -41.25
CA VAL A 5 -5.78 -56.65 -41.09
C VAL A 5 -5.74 -55.62 -42.23
N ASP A 6 -6.10 -54.37 -41.90
CA ASP A 6 -5.37 -53.23 -42.45
C ASP A 6 -5.21 -52.12 -41.41
N SER A 7 -4.02 -51.57 -41.39
CA SER A 7 -3.47 -50.67 -40.37
C SER A 7 -2.90 -49.45 -41.08
N SER A 8 -3.31 -48.24 -40.68
CA SER A 8 -2.50 -47.02 -40.85
C SER A 8 -2.97 -45.89 -39.91
N PRO A 9 -2.05 -45.09 -39.35
CA PRO A 9 -2.31 -44.21 -38.21
C PRO A 9 -2.77 -42.82 -38.66
N GLY A 10 -3.96 -42.40 -38.20
CA GLY A 10 -4.47 -41.05 -38.41
C GLY A 10 -3.74 -40.02 -37.54
N ALA A 11 -3.26 -38.98 -38.20
CA ALA A 11 -2.53 -37.79 -37.71
C ALA A 11 -2.95 -37.24 -36.32
N PRO A 12 -2.03 -36.60 -35.58
CA PRO A 12 -2.36 -35.96 -34.31
C PRO A 12 -3.39 -34.85 -34.52
N ARG A 13 -4.52 -34.93 -33.81
CA ARG A 13 -5.48 -33.82 -33.68
C ARG A 13 -4.75 -32.60 -33.13
N VAL A 14 -4.52 -31.62 -33.99
CA VAL A 14 -4.10 -30.27 -33.61
C VAL A 14 -5.23 -29.67 -32.76
N LEU A 15 -5.02 -29.62 -31.44
CA LEU A 15 -5.87 -28.85 -30.54
C LEU A 15 -5.71 -27.36 -30.89
N PRO A 16 -6.79 -26.59 -31.07
CA PRO A 16 -6.68 -25.16 -31.28
C PRO A 16 -6.09 -24.52 -30.00
N PRO A 17 -5.32 -23.42 -30.12
CA PRO A 17 -4.65 -22.82 -28.98
C PRO A 17 -5.70 -22.24 -28.03
N GLU A 18 -5.87 -22.86 -26.86
CA GLU A 18 -6.64 -22.29 -25.76
C GLU A 18 -5.90 -21.06 -25.22
N ASN A 19 -6.19 -19.91 -25.83
CA ASN A 19 -5.83 -18.61 -25.31
C ASN A 19 -6.76 -18.26 -24.14
N ARG A 20 -6.62 -18.94 -22.99
CA ARG A 20 -7.36 -18.61 -21.76
C ARG A 20 -6.61 -17.54 -20.97
N ASN A 21 -6.82 -16.30 -21.38
CA ASN A 21 -6.72 -15.16 -20.48
C ASN A 21 -7.60 -15.42 -19.24
N PRO A 22 -7.12 -15.18 -18.00
CA PRO A 22 -7.92 -15.43 -16.80
C PRO A 22 -9.18 -14.55 -16.82
N GLN A 23 -10.33 -15.21 -16.93
CA GLN A 23 -11.65 -14.61 -16.83
C GLN A 23 -11.78 -13.94 -15.46
N PHE A 24 -12.11 -12.65 -15.46
CA PHE A 24 -12.66 -12.00 -14.28
C PHE A 24 -14.09 -12.51 -14.13
N SER A 25 -14.33 -13.40 -13.18
CA SER A 25 -15.69 -13.76 -12.79
C SER A 25 -16.35 -12.55 -12.12
N PHE A 26 -17.22 -11.87 -12.85
CA PHE A 26 -18.39 -11.29 -12.20
C PHE A 26 -19.22 -12.48 -11.74
N ASN A 27 -19.58 -12.56 -10.44
CA ASN A 27 -20.48 -13.59 -9.93
C ASN A 27 -21.81 -13.49 -10.69
N VAL A 28 -21.93 -14.29 -11.76
CA VAL A 28 -23.16 -14.48 -12.52
C VAL A 28 -23.54 -15.93 -12.26
N THR A 29 -24.52 -16.13 -11.39
CA THR A 29 -25.19 -17.42 -11.18
C THR A 29 -26.31 -17.53 -12.21
N GLY A 30 -26.24 -18.51 -13.11
CA GLY A 30 -27.31 -18.85 -14.06
C GLY A 30 -26.78 -19.45 -15.37
N PRO A 31 -27.53 -20.35 -16.02
CA PRO A 31 -27.16 -20.87 -17.35
C PRO A 31 -27.16 -19.74 -18.39
N PRO A 32 -26.34 -19.84 -19.45
CA PRO A 32 -26.36 -18.86 -20.53
C PRO A 32 -27.74 -18.87 -21.21
N THR A 33 -28.43 -17.73 -21.22
CA THR A 33 -29.55 -17.49 -22.13
C THR A 33 -29.03 -17.56 -23.57
N GLN A 34 -29.88 -17.97 -24.52
CA GLN A 34 -29.55 -17.96 -25.96
C GLN A 34 -28.92 -16.62 -26.35
N GLY A 35 -27.92 -16.65 -27.24
CA GLY A 35 -27.15 -15.45 -27.58
C GLY A 35 -28.04 -14.30 -28.06
N PRO A 36 -27.66 -13.03 -27.80
CA PRO A 36 -28.48 -11.86 -28.11
C PRO A 36 -28.75 -11.73 -29.61
N ASP A 37 -29.99 -11.41 -29.96
CA ASP A 37 -30.39 -11.08 -31.32
C ASP A 37 -30.00 -9.62 -31.61
N TRP A 38 -28.78 -9.44 -32.14
CA TRP A 38 -28.24 -8.13 -32.53
C TRP A 38 -28.98 -7.48 -33.72
N SER A 39 -29.98 -8.15 -34.31
CA SER A 39 -30.81 -7.57 -35.36
C SER A 39 -31.98 -6.73 -34.81
N ASP A 40 -32.29 -6.85 -33.51
CA ASP A 40 -33.34 -6.06 -32.88
C ASP A 40 -32.83 -4.68 -32.45
N LEU A 41 -32.90 -3.74 -33.39
CA LEU A 41 -32.71 -2.32 -33.13
C LEU A 41 -34.07 -1.76 -32.69
N ASN A 42 -34.22 -1.34 -31.44
CA ASN A 42 -35.46 -0.76 -30.91
C ASN A 42 -35.21 0.31 -29.83
N TYR A 43 -34.14 1.09 -30.01
CA TYR A 43 -33.79 2.16 -29.09
C TYR A 43 -33.42 3.45 -29.83
N PRO A 44 -34.04 4.60 -29.49
CA PRO A 44 -35.25 4.74 -28.68
C PRO A 44 -36.44 3.93 -29.26
N LYS A 45 -37.45 3.59 -28.45
CA LYS A 45 -38.58 2.74 -28.88
C LYS A 45 -39.17 3.25 -30.22
N GLY A 46 -39.25 2.37 -31.21
CA GLY A 46 -39.81 2.65 -32.53
C GLY A 46 -38.85 3.29 -33.56
N THR A 47 -37.64 3.71 -33.16
CA THR A 47 -36.67 4.36 -34.08
C THR A 47 -35.75 3.37 -34.82
N LYS A 48 -35.64 2.15 -34.28
CA LYS A 48 -34.77 1.09 -34.76
C LYS A 48 -33.29 1.48 -34.99
N LEU A 49 -32.71 2.26 -34.07
CA LEU A 49 -31.31 2.69 -34.17
C LEU A 49 -30.33 1.79 -33.40
N PHE A 50 -30.68 1.39 -32.17
CA PHE A 50 -29.81 0.56 -31.32
C PHE A 50 -30.55 -0.59 -30.64
N HIS A 51 -29.84 -1.65 -30.31
CA HIS A 51 -30.35 -2.77 -29.53
C HIS A 51 -30.39 -2.43 -28.03
N TYR A 52 -31.53 -2.67 -27.37
CA TYR A 52 -31.68 -2.45 -25.93
C TYR A 52 -32.84 -3.29 -25.35
N LYS A 53 -32.55 -4.51 -24.89
CA LYS A 53 -33.50 -5.38 -24.17
C LYS A 53 -32.88 -5.99 -22.89
N PRO A 54 -32.57 -5.17 -21.87
CA PRO A 54 -31.82 -5.63 -20.71
C PRO A 54 -32.47 -6.78 -19.92
N HIS A 55 -33.79 -6.89 -19.88
CA HIS A 55 -34.48 -7.98 -19.16
C HIS A 55 -34.46 -9.32 -19.90
N ASP A 56 -34.38 -9.30 -21.23
CA ASP A 56 -34.39 -10.49 -22.07
C ASP A 56 -32.95 -10.98 -22.31
N ASP A 57 -32.01 -10.05 -22.49
CA ASP A 57 -30.63 -10.37 -22.88
C ASP A 57 -29.66 -10.54 -21.71
N LEU A 58 -29.98 -10.02 -20.52
CA LEU A 58 -29.02 -9.92 -19.41
C LEU A 58 -29.54 -10.58 -18.12
N PRO A 59 -28.65 -11.13 -17.29
CA PRO A 59 -29.01 -11.57 -15.93
C PRO A 59 -29.66 -10.43 -15.14
N ILE A 60 -30.66 -10.73 -14.30
CA ILE A 60 -31.46 -9.75 -13.54
C ILE A 60 -30.62 -8.66 -12.86
N ASN A 61 -29.51 -9.05 -12.22
CA ASN A 61 -28.61 -8.12 -11.53
C ASN A 61 -27.88 -7.14 -12.48
N VAL A 62 -27.63 -7.57 -13.72
CA VAL A 62 -27.00 -6.77 -14.78
C VAL A 62 -28.05 -5.93 -15.51
N ALA A 63 -29.22 -6.49 -15.76
CA ALA A 63 -30.38 -5.80 -16.32
C ALA A 63 -30.76 -4.58 -15.49
N HIS A 64 -30.86 -4.75 -14.16
CA HIS A 64 -31.17 -3.67 -13.23
C HIS A 64 -30.14 -2.53 -13.31
N ARG A 65 -28.85 -2.86 -13.45
CA ARG A 65 -27.78 -1.86 -13.61
C ARG A 65 -27.88 -1.11 -14.93
N CYS A 66 -28.20 -1.80 -16.01
CA CYS A 66 -28.40 -1.16 -17.31
C CYS A 66 -29.60 -0.20 -17.28
N ASN A 67 -30.68 -0.58 -16.59
CA ASN A 67 -31.84 0.28 -16.38
C ASN A 67 -31.51 1.53 -15.55
N LEU A 68 -30.64 1.42 -14.54
CA LEU A 68 -30.18 2.59 -13.78
C LEU A 68 -29.34 3.55 -14.64
N LEU A 69 -28.45 3.01 -15.49
CA LEU A 69 -27.70 3.84 -16.46
C LEU A 69 -28.62 4.55 -17.44
N HIS A 70 -29.65 3.86 -17.91
CA HIS A 70 -30.66 4.42 -18.79
C HIS A 70 -31.49 5.51 -18.10
N ALA A 71 -31.94 5.26 -16.86
CA ALA A 71 -32.68 6.24 -16.07
C ALA A 71 -31.85 7.52 -15.82
N ASN A 72 -30.55 7.38 -15.57
CA ASN A 72 -29.65 8.52 -15.45
C ASN A 72 -29.52 9.33 -16.76
N TYR A 73 -29.42 8.65 -17.91
CA TYR A 73 -29.45 9.32 -19.20
C TYR A 73 -30.76 10.11 -19.41
N LEU A 74 -31.91 9.48 -19.14
CA LEU A 74 -33.21 10.13 -19.25
C LEU A 74 -33.34 11.33 -18.31
N LEU A 75 -32.82 11.23 -17.08
CA LEU A 75 -32.79 12.34 -16.14
C LEU A 75 -31.99 13.52 -16.71
N ALA A 76 -30.78 13.28 -17.24
CA ALA A 76 -29.98 14.35 -17.85
C ALA A 76 -30.71 15.04 -19.02
N VAL A 77 -31.38 14.28 -19.89
CA VAL A 77 -32.18 14.83 -20.99
C VAL A 77 -33.37 15.63 -20.45
N ALA A 78 -34.08 15.11 -19.44
CA ALA A 78 -35.21 15.79 -18.82
C ALA A 78 -34.80 17.15 -18.21
N VAL A 79 -33.63 17.23 -17.57
CA VAL A 79 -33.10 18.49 -17.04
C VAL A 79 -32.77 19.48 -18.14
N LEU A 80 -32.18 19.02 -19.25
CA LEU A 80 -31.88 19.87 -20.41
C LEU A 80 -33.17 20.38 -21.08
N LEU A 81 -34.22 19.57 -21.13
CA LEU A 81 -35.54 19.99 -21.62
C LEU A 81 -36.22 20.99 -20.68
N LEU A 82 -36.13 20.76 -19.36
CA LEU A 82 -36.62 21.69 -18.35
C LEU A 82 -35.94 23.06 -18.50
N ASN A 83 -34.63 23.07 -18.72
CA ASN A 83 -33.85 24.28 -18.94
C ASN A 83 -34.31 25.08 -20.18
N ILE A 84 -34.78 24.41 -21.24
CA ILE A 84 -35.40 25.07 -22.42
C ILE A 84 -36.71 25.75 -22.01
N VAL A 85 -37.58 25.04 -21.28
CA VAL A 85 -38.87 25.58 -20.80
C VAL A 85 -38.64 26.79 -19.91
N ASP A 86 -37.72 26.69 -18.95
CA ASP A 86 -37.36 27.80 -18.06
C ASP A 86 -36.82 28.99 -18.84
N THR A 87 -35.99 28.77 -19.86
CA THR A 87 -35.45 29.85 -20.70
C THR A 87 -36.53 30.53 -21.56
N ILE A 88 -37.54 29.79 -22.05
CA ILE A 88 -38.68 30.40 -22.74
C ILE A 88 -39.45 31.33 -21.78
N ILE A 89 -39.68 30.88 -20.54
CA ILE A 89 -40.33 31.70 -19.51
C ILE A 89 -39.51 32.96 -19.24
N VAL A 90 -38.18 32.87 -19.14
CA VAL A 90 -37.28 34.04 -18.97
C VAL A 90 -37.47 35.04 -20.12
N ILE A 91 -37.44 34.57 -21.36
CA ILE A 91 -37.50 35.45 -22.53
C ILE A 91 -38.84 36.16 -22.60
N LEU A 92 -39.94 35.43 -22.37
CA LEU A 92 -41.29 35.99 -22.43
C LEU A 92 -41.58 36.96 -21.27
N ALA A 93 -41.14 36.64 -20.06
CA ALA A 93 -41.43 37.46 -18.88
C ALA A 93 -40.48 38.65 -18.69
N TYR A 94 -39.22 38.56 -19.16
CA TYR A 94 -38.17 39.55 -18.86
C TYR A 94 -37.45 40.11 -20.10
N ARG A 95 -37.92 39.81 -21.31
CA ARG A 95 -37.32 40.28 -22.59
C ARG A 95 -35.81 40.00 -22.70
N SER A 96 -35.38 38.85 -22.19
CA SER A 96 -34.00 38.37 -22.30
C SER A 96 -33.61 38.12 -23.77
N PRO A 97 -32.31 38.22 -24.15
CA PRO A 97 -31.89 37.98 -25.51
C PRO A 97 -32.24 36.57 -26.01
N TRP A 98 -32.85 36.49 -27.20
CA TRP A 98 -33.22 35.23 -27.87
C TRP A 98 -32.03 34.28 -28.09
N VAL A 99 -30.79 34.81 -28.11
CA VAL A 99 -29.55 34.01 -28.17
C VAL A 99 -29.45 33.02 -27.00
N THR A 100 -30.04 33.34 -25.84
CA THR A 100 -30.07 32.44 -24.68
C THR A 100 -30.85 31.15 -24.97
N LEU A 101 -31.90 31.23 -25.79
CA LEU A 101 -32.66 30.07 -26.25
C LEU A 101 -31.84 29.20 -27.21
N LEU A 102 -31.01 29.79 -28.06
CA LEU A 102 -30.09 29.03 -28.89
C LEU A 102 -29.11 28.20 -28.05
N TYR A 103 -28.60 28.78 -26.95
CA TYR A 103 -27.70 28.06 -26.04
C TYR A 103 -28.37 26.85 -25.36
N THR A 104 -29.66 26.91 -25.00
CA THR A 104 -30.33 25.75 -24.41
C THR A 104 -30.50 24.60 -25.40
N PHE A 105 -30.80 24.89 -26.67
CA PHE A 105 -30.84 23.88 -27.72
C PHE A 105 -29.47 23.27 -27.99
N LEU A 106 -28.41 24.09 -28.03
CA LEU A 106 -27.04 23.59 -28.15
C LEU A 106 -26.64 22.72 -26.96
N ASN A 107 -27.01 23.12 -25.74
CA ASN A 107 -26.79 22.33 -24.53
C ASN A 107 -27.49 20.96 -24.62
N LEU A 108 -28.75 20.93 -25.08
CA LEU A 108 -29.49 19.68 -25.28
C LEU A 108 -28.79 18.76 -26.27
N ILE A 109 -28.34 19.28 -27.42
CA ILE A 109 -27.68 18.48 -28.46
C ILE A 109 -26.34 17.94 -27.95
N ILE A 110 -25.48 18.81 -27.41
CA ILE A 110 -24.12 18.44 -27.01
C ILE A 110 -24.14 17.52 -25.79
N PHE A 111 -24.82 17.94 -24.72
CA PHE A 111 -24.79 17.22 -23.44
C PHE A 111 -25.78 16.07 -23.39
N GLY A 112 -26.88 16.14 -24.13
CA GLY A 112 -27.76 14.99 -24.36
C GLY A 112 -27.04 13.86 -25.09
N SER A 113 -26.28 14.19 -26.14
CA SER A 113 -25.46 13.22 -26.87
C SER A 113 -24.32 12.66 -26.00
N ALA A 114 -23.64 13.50 -25.22
CA ALA A 114 -22.60 13.05 -24.30
C ALA A 114 -23.16 12.09 -23.24
N SER A 115 -24.32 12.39 -22.67
CA SER A 115 -25.02 11.53 -21.71
C SER A 115 -25.43 10.19 -22.35
N PHE A 116 -25.91 10.22 -23.59
CA PHE A 116 -26.24 9.00 -24.35
C PHE A 116 -25.00 8.11 -24.56
N VAL A 117 -23.85 8.69 -24.93
CA VAL A 117 -22.59 7.94 -25.10
C VAL A 117 -22.17 7.26 -23.78
N VAL A 118 -22.30 7.96 -22.65
CA VAL A 118 -21.98 7.39 -21.33
C VAL A 118 -22.89 6.19 -21.03
N PHE A 119 -24.20 6.35 -21.23
CA PHE A 119 -25.16 5.26 -21.07
C PHE A 119 -24.82 4.07 -21.99
N TYR A 120 -24.62 4.33 -23.27
CA TYR A 120 -24.43 3.29 -24.28
C TYR A 120 -23.13 2.52 -24.07
N LEU A 121 -22.02 3.19 -23.75
CA LEU A 121 -20.76 2.53 -23.41
C LEU A 121 -20.87 1.67 -22.15
N GLY A 122 -21.64 2.12 -21.16
CA GLY A 122 -21.91 1.37 -19.93
C GLY A 122 -22.75 0.12 -20.20
N TYR A 123 -23.84 0.26 -20.95
CA TYR A 123 -24.69 -0.85 -21.39
C TYR A 123 -23.88 -1.87 -22.20
N LEU A 124 -23.17 -1.42 -23.23
CA LEU A 124 -22.40 -2.28 -24.13
C LEU A 124 -21.25 -3.00 -23.38
N GLY A 125 -20.57 -2.30 -22.47
CA GLY A 125 -19.52 -2.87 -21.62
C GLY A 125 -20.03 -3.94 -20.66
N LEU A 126 -21.25 -3.78 -20.12
CA LEU A 126 -21.91 -4.77 -19.26
C LEU A 126 -22.46 -5.96 -20.06
N ALA A 127 -23.10 -5.69 -21.21
CA ALA A 127 -23.70 -6.70 -22.07
C ALA A 127 -22.64 -7.62 -22.70
N MET A 128 -21.58 -7.05 -23.29
CA MET A 128 -20.52 -7.83 -23.92
C MET A 128 -19.40 -8.25 -22.96
N ARG A 129 -19.51 -7.91 -21.67
CA ARG A 129 -18.47 -8.14 -20.65
C ARG A 129 -17.09 -7.60 -21.08
N SER A 130 -17.07 -6.51 -21.84
CA SER A 130 -15.86 -5.96 -22.46
C SER A 130 -15.14 -4.99 -21.54
N LYS A 131 -13.90 -5.35 -21.14
CA LYS A 131 -13.05 -4.49 -20.29
C LYS A 131 -12.73 -3.14 -20.95
N ARG A 132 -12.56 -3.13 -22.28
CA ARG A 132 -12.21 -1.92 -23.03
C ARG A 132 -13.36 -0.91 -23.02
N GLN A 133 -14.58 -1.36 -23.25
CA GLN A 133 -15.76 -0.49 -23.21
C GLN A 133 -16.10 -0.04 -21.80
N LEU A 134 -15.90 -0.91 -20.79
CA LEU A 134 -16.07 -0.52 -19.40
C LEU A 134 -15.04 0.52 -18.94
N LEU A 135 -13.82 0.50 -19.52
CA LEU A 135 -12.82 1.56 -19.32
C LEU A 135 -13.26 2.87 -19.98
N TYR A 136 -13.74 2.84 -21.23
CA TYR A 136 -14.26 4.02 -21.91
C TYR A 136 -15.48 4.61 -21.22
N TYR A 137 -16.39 3.77 -20.74
CA TYR A 137 -17.49 4.18 -19.87
C TYR A 137 -16.98 4.94 -18.65
N LYS A 138 -16.01 4.40 -17.90
CA LYS A 138 -15.45 5.07 -16.72
C LYS A 138 -14.86 6.45 -17.04
N ILE A 139 -14.13 6.57 -18.16
CA ILE A 139 -13.55 7.83 -18.61
C ILE A 139 -14.68 8.81 -18.98
N ALA A 140 -15.66 8.37 -19.77
CA ALA A 140 -16.82 9.17 -20.16
C ALA A 140 -17.65 9.62 -18.95
N SER A 141 -17.82 8.76 -17.93
CA SER A 141 -18.51 9.09 -16.68
C SER A 141 -17.80 10.19 -15.88
N VAL A 142 -16.46 10.20 -15.85
CA VAL A 142 -15.71 11.28 -15.19
C VAL A 142 -15.93 12.61 -15.91
N ILE A 143 -15.90 12.60 -17.25
CA ILE A 143 -16.20 13.80 -18.06
C ILE A 143 -17.63 14.28 -17.78
N MET A 144 -18.60 13.35 -17.72
CA MET A 144 -20.00 13.68 -17.45
C MET A 144 -20.21 14.25 -16.04
N ILE A 145 -19.44 13.80 -15.04
CA ILE A 145 -19.47 14.38 -13.69
C ILE A 145 -18.96 15.83 -13.72
N ILE A 146 -17.88 16.12 -14.46
CA ILE A 146 -17.35 17.49 -14.60
C ILE A 146 -18.39 18.39 -15.28
N ILE A 147 -19.05 17.90 -16.33
CA ILE A 147 -20.15 18.61 -17.01
C ILE A 147 -21.30 18.86 -16.03
N GLY A 148 -21.75 17.84 -15.29
CA GLY A 148 -22.81 17.99 -14.30
C GLY A 148 -22.47 19.01 -13.20
N LEU A 149 -21.22 19.01 -12.72
CA LEU A 149 -20.74 19.99 -11.74
C LEU A 149 -20.73 21.41 -12.32
N TYR A 150 -20.34 21.56 -13.59
CA TYR A 150 -20.42 22.84 -14.28
C TYR A 150 -21.86 23.35 -14.36
N PHE A 151 -22.83 22.52 -14.75
CA PHE A 151 -24.24 22.92 -14.79
C PHE A 151 -24.85 23.18 -13.41
N MET A 152 -24.46 22.40 -12.40
CA MET A 152 -24.91 22.57 -11.02
C MET A 152 -24.40 23.88 -10.40
N LEU A 153 -23.18 24.31 -10.74
CA LEU A 153 -22.54 25.46 -10.10
C LEU A 153 -22.65 26.73 -10.92
N ALA A 154 -22.40 26.69 -12.23
CA ALA A 154 -22.29 27.88 -13.06
C ALA A 154 -23.62 28.63 -13.19
N GLY A 155 -23.55 29.98 -13.22
CA GLY A 155 -24.74 30.84 -13.22
C GLY A 155 -24.88 31.77 -14.42
N GLY A 156 -24.23 31.47 -15.55
CA GLY A 156 -24.15 32.35 -16.71
C GLY A 156 -25.06 31.92 -17.87
N GLY A 157 -25.65 32.91 -18.55
CA GLY A 157 -26.47 32.69 -19.75
C GLY A 157 -27.67 31.79 -19.47
N ALA A 158 -27.74 30.68 -20.20
CA ALA A 158 -28.85 29.73 -20.14
C ALA A 158 -28.76 28.71 -18.99
N ILE A 159 -27.68 28.74 -18.20
CA ILE A 159 -27.46 27.77 -17.12
C ILE A 159 -28.04 28.33 -15.81
N ASN A 160 -28.75 27.49 -15.06
CA ASN A 160 -29.40 27.83 -13.80
C ASN A 160 -28.73 27.14 -12.59
N GLY A 161 -27.40 27.18 -12.52
CA GLY A 161 -26.65 26.64 -11.38
C GLY A 161 -26.61 27.59 -10.18
N PHE A 162 -26.19 27.09 -9.02
CA PHE A 162 -26.23 27.79 -7.73
C PHE A 162 -25.57 29.18 -7.73
N LEU A 163 -24.49 29.39 -8.49
CA LEU A 163 -23.82 30.69 -8.55
C LEU A 163 -24.71 31.78 -9.17
N LYS A 164 -25.75 31.42 -9.95
CA LYS A 164 -26.71 32.40 -10.50
C LYS A 164 -27.41 33.18 -9.41
N SER A 165 -27.73 32.51 -8.29
CA SER A 165 -28.36 33.16 -7.15
C SER A 165 -27.45 34.13 -6.41
N LEU A 166 -26.13 33.92 -6.48
CA LEU A 166 -25.12 34.78 -5.86
C LEU A 166 -24.77 35.97 -6.75
N THR A 167 -24.80 35.79 -8.08
CA THR A 167 -24.43 36.82 -9.04
C THR A 167 -25.60 37.76 -9.40
N TYR A 168 -26.85 37.26 -9.42
CA TYR A 168 -27.99 38.01 -9.98
C TYR A 168 -29.14 38.28 -8.99
N SER A 169 -28.97 38.06 -7.68
CA SER A 169 -29.99 38.34 -6.64
C SER A 169 -31.40 37.85 -6.98
N VAL A 170 -31.52 36.59 -7.43
CA VAL A 170 -32.79 36.00 -7.89
C VAL A 170 -33.74 35.68 -6.72
N ARG A 171 -35.06 35.89 -6.91
CA ARG A 171 -36.12 35.63 -5.91
C ARG A 171 -37.34 34.95 -6.54
N GLY A 172 -38.19 34.32 -5.71
CA GLY A 172 -39.44 33.70 -6.16
C GLY A 172 -39.22 32.47 -7.05
N TYR A 173 -39.96 32.40 -8.17
CA TYR A 173 -39.85 31.31 -9.16
C TYR A 173 -38.40 31.02 -9.59
N TRP A 174 -37.58 32.07 -9.71
CA TRP A 174 -36.20 31.95 -10.19
C TRP A 174 -35.28 31.26 -9.20
N TRP A 175 -35.48 31.53 -7.92
CA TRP A 175 -34.77 30.80 -6.88
C TRP A 175 -35.20 29.33 -6.88
N PHE A 176 -36.49 29.06 -7.07
CA PHE A 176 -37.01 27.70 -7.21
C PHE A 176 -36.39 26.96 -8.41
N ALA A 177 -36.37 27.57 -9.61
CA ALA A 177 -35.77 26.97 -10.81
C ALA A 177 -34.27 26.67 -10.63
N VAL A 178 -33.49 27.60 -10.04
CA VAL A 178 -32.07 27.38 -9.75
C VAL A 178 -31.86 26.19 -8.79
N VAL A 179 -32.66 26.13 -7.72
CA VAL A 179 -32.58 25.02 -6.75
C VAL A 179 -32.95 23.70 -7.39
N VAL A 180 -34.06 23.65 -8.14
CA VAL A 180 -34.56 22.43 -8.78
C VAL A 180 -33.56 21.93 -9.83
N GLU A 181 -33.13 22.76 -10.77
CA GLU A 181 -32.16 22.34 -11.80
C GLU A 181 -30.83 21.90 -11.21
N SER A 182 -30.32 22.62 -10.20
CA SER A 182 -29.07 22.25 -9.53
C SER A 182 -29.18 20.90 -8.79
N LEU A 183 -30.30 20.65 -8.13
CA LEU A 183 -30.55 19.37 -7.45
C LEU A 183 -30.74 18.22 -8.43
N LEU A 184 -31.34 18.46 -9.59
CA LEU A 184 -31.47 17.44 -10.63
C LEU A 184 -30.11 17.11 -11.26
N TRP A 185 -29.25 18.11 -11.51
CA TRP A 185 -27.86 17.87 -11.92
C TRP A 185 -27.04 17.14 -10.87
N LEU A 186 -27.27 17.42 -9.57
CA LEU A 186 -26.71 16.61 -8.48
C LEU A 186 -27.18 15.15 -8.54
N GLY A 187 -28.46 14.92 -8.84
CA GLY A 187 -29.00 13.58 -9.10
C GLY A 187 -28.31 12.86 -10.24
N VAL A 188 -28.04 13.56 -11.35
CA VAL A 188 -27.25 13.04 -12.49
C VAL A 188 -25.83 12.68 -12.05
N ILE A 189 -25.15 13.55 -11.30
CA ILE A 189 -23.78 13.29 -10.80
C ILE A 189 -23.73 12.04 -9.91
N ILE A 190 -24.66 11.94 -8.96
CA ILE A 190 -24.72 10.82 -8.00
C ILE A 190 -24.99 9.50 -8.73
N SER A 191 -25.94 9.50 -9.66
CA SER A 191 -26.36 8.28 -10.38
C SER A 191 -25.39 7.87 -11.50
N THR A 192 -24.62 8.80 -12.08
CA THR A 192 -23.57 8.51 -13.08
C THR A 192 -22.46 7.62 -12.52
N ASN A 193 -22.27 7.59 -11.19
CA ASN A 193 -21.30 6.71 -10.55
C ASN A 193 -21.72 6.34 -9.12
N ILE A 194 -22.89 5.69 -9.02
CA ILE A 194 -23.52 5.33 -7.74
C ILE A 194 -22.57 4.58 -6.79
N TRP A 195 -21.57 3.87 -7.30
CA TRP A 195 -20.59 3.14 -6.48
C TRP A 195 -19.48 4.02 -5.89
N VAL A 196 -19.01 5.02 -6.64
CA VAL A 196 -18.05 6.00 -6.13
C VAL A 196 -18.74 6.88 -5.09
N TRP A 197 -19.95 7.35 -5.37
CA TRP A 197 -20.71 8.17 -4.43
C TRP A 197 -21.28 7.39 -3.25
N PHE A 198 -21.71 6.13 -3.39
CA PHE A 198 -22.07 5.30 -2.25
C PHE A 198 -20.89 5.13 -1.30
N TYR A 199 -19.69 4.85 -1.83
CA TYR A 199 -18.48 4.73 -1.01
C TYR A 199 -18.04 6.07 -0.40
N VAL A 200 -18.06 7.16 -1.18
CA VAL A 200 -17.69 8.51 -0.72
C VAL A 200 -18.71 9.04 0.29
N CYS A 201 -20.02 8.94 0.02
CA CYS A 201 -21.09 9.41 0.90
C CYS A 201 -21.23 8.56 2.17
N LEU A 202 -21.09 7.22 2.13
CA LEU A 202 -21.05 6.43 3.38
C LEU A 202 -19.85 6.81 4.24
N LYS A 203 -18.69 7.04 3.61
CA LYS A 203 -17.48 7.46 4.31
C LYS A 203 -17.67 8.87 4.89
N TRP A 204 -18.21 9.81 4.12
CA TRP A 204 -18.49 11.18 4.54
C TRP A 204 -19.57 11.28 5.61
N ILE A 205 -20.73 10.63 5.46
CA ILE A 205 -21.81 10.65 6.45
C ILE A 205 -21.33 10.06 7.78
N ARG A 206 -20.58 8.96 7.76
CA ARG A 206 -19.97 8.39 8.98
C ARG A 206 -18.93 9.31 9.61
N ILE A 207 -18.10 9.96 8.81
CA ILE A 207 -17.10 10.93 9.29
C ILE A 207 -17.80 12.16 9.88
N SER A 208 -18.77 12.74 9.18
CA SER A 208 -19.51 13.93 9.61
C SER A 208 -20.34 13.70 10.87
N PHE A 209 -21.05 12.57 11.01
CA PHE A 209 -21.78 12.26 12.24
C PHE A 209 -20.86 12.08 13.44
N LYS A 210 -19.69 11.45 13.25
CA LYS A 210 -18.69 11.28 14.30
C LYS A 210 -18.01 12.60 14.66
N LEU A 211 -17.65 13.42 13.68
CA LEU A 211 -17.12 14.77 13.90
C LEU A 211 -18.12 15.67 14.63
N LEU A 212 -19.41 15.57 14.30
CA LEU A 212 -20.48 16.29 14.97
C LEU A 212 -20.66 15.82 16.42
N TRP A 213 -20.65 14.49 16.64
CA TRP A 213 -20.64 13.90 17.98
C TRP A 213 -19.44 14.37 18.83
N PHE A 214 -18.23 14.42 18.26
CA PHE A 214 -17.04 14.93 18.95
C PHE A 214 -17.12 16.42 19.29
N LYS A 215 -17.74 17.23 18.41
CA LYS A 215 -17.99 18.65 18.64
C LYS A 215 -18.99 18.87 19.79
N PHE A 216 -20.02 18.02 19.88
CA PHE A 216 -21.00 18.08 20.98
C PHE A 216 -20.50 17.43 22.28
N SER A 217 -19.57 16.46 22.21
CA SER A 217 -19.02 15.77 23.38
C SER A 217 -17.81 16.47 24.01
N GLY A 218 -17.37 17.63 23.49
CA GLY A 218 -16.26 18.41 24.03
C GLY A 218 -14.89 17.72 24.01
N ARG A 219 -14.74 16.64 23.23
CA ARG A 219 -13.56 15.75 23.26
C ARG A 219 -12.77 15.89 21.96
N GLY A 220 -11.49 16.25 22.04
CA GLY A 220 -10.60 16.35 20.87
C GLY A 220 -10.28 14.99 20.26
N LEU A 221 -10.05 14.94 18.94
CA LEU A 221 -9.66 13.72 18.22
C LEU A 221 -8.22 13.32 18.55
N ARG A 222 -8.04 12.13 19.15
CA ARG A 222 -6.71 11.53 19.38
C ARG A 222 -6.06 11.11 18.06
N PRO A 223 -4.72 11.09 17.95
CA PRO A 223 -4.01 10.67 16.73
C PRO A 223 -4.42 9.26 16.25
N GLU A 224 -4.61 8.33 17.18
CA GLU A 224 -5.09 6.96 16.95
C GLU A 224 -6.48 6.92 16.29
N GLU A 225 -7.39 7.80 16.73
CA GLU A 225 -8.76 7.87 16.20
C GLU A 225 -8.79 8.48 14.79
N ARG A 226 -7.84 9.38 14.45
CA ARG A 226 -7.69 9.91 13.09
C ARG A 226 -7.27 8.81 12.10
N ILE A 227 -6.31 7.97 12.48
CA ILE A 227 -5.82 6.87 11.64
C ILE A 227 -6.94 5.87 11.38
N VAL A 228 -7.70 5.50 12.42
CA VAL A 228 -8.87 4.60 12.32
C VAL A 228 -10.03 5.22 11.52
N LEU A 229 -10.23 6.54 11.55
CA LEU A 229 -11.29 7.23 10.79
C LEU A 229 -11.03 7.29 9.28
N PHE A 230 -9.76 7.31 8.86
CA PHE A 230 -9.38 7.36 7.45
C PHE A 230 -9.09 5.99 6.83
N ASP A 231 -8.69 4.99 7.63
CA ASP A 231 -8.34 3.62 7.21
C ASP A 231 -8.88 2.52 8.15
N ARG A 232 -10.19 2.23 8.08
CA ARG A 232 -10.68 0.91 8.55
C ARG A 232 -10.59 -0.11 7.41
N PRO A 233 -9.82 -1.20 7.54
CA PRO A 233 -10.03 -2.39 6.73
C PRO A 233 -11.38 -3.04 7.05
N PRO A 234 -12.01 -3.72 6.08
CA PRO A 234 -13.30 -4.38 6.26
C PRO A 234 -13.22 -5.51 7.30
N GLU A 235 -14.31 -5.68 8.04
CA GLU A 235 -14.47 -6.64 9.15
C GLU A 235 -14.43 -8.13 8.70
N THR A 236 -14.40 -8.39 7.39
CA THR A 236 -14.23 -9.74 6.84
C THR A 236 -12.96 -9.82 6.00
N PHE A 237 -11.96 -10.52 6.54
CA PHE A 237 -10.71 -10.84 5.84
C PHE A 237 -10.95 -11.94 4.80
N ASP A 238 -11.51 -11.58 3.64
CA ASP A 238 -11.66 -12.55 2.56
C ASP A 238 -11.57 -11.90 1.18
N VAL A 239 -10.59 -12.33 0.37
CA VAL A 239 -10.33 -12.00 -1.06
C VAL A 239 -10.18 -10.51 -1.44
N GLU A 240 -10.92 -9.60 -0.82
CA GLU A 240 -10.92 -8.15 -1.01
C GLU A 240 -9.64 -7.50 -0.52
N TRP A 241 -9.02 -7.95 0.59
CA TRP A 241 -7.72 -7.39 1.01
C TRP A 241 -6.63 -7.60 -0.05
N SER A 242 -6.69 -8.67 -0.86
CA SER A 242 -5.78 -8.86 -2.01
C SER A 242 -6.01 -7.87 -3.16
N ARG A 243 -7.20 -7.24 -3.21
CA ARG A 243 -7.56 -6.18 -4.16
C ARG A 243 -7.24 -4.80 -3.57
N SER A 244 -7.51 -4.57 -2.30
CA SER A 244 -7.17 -3.34 -1.55
C SER A 244 -5.66 -3.15 -1.39
N SER A 245 -4.90 -4.21 -1.11
CA SER A 245 -3.43 -4.17 -1.04
C SER A 245 -2.78 -3.92 -2.41
N ARG A 246 -3.41 -4.39 -3.50
CA ARG A 246 -3.02 -4.02 -4.87
C ARG A 246 -3.27 -2.54 -5.15
N LEU A 247 -4.35 -1.96 -4.63
CA LEU A 247 -4.65 -0.53 -4.72
C LEU A 247 -3.66 0.31 -3.92
N ILE A 248 -3.41 0.00 -2.64
CA ILE A 248 -2.42 0.70 -1.80
C ILE A 248 -1.02 0.59 -2.39
N GLY A 249 -0.61 -0.62 -2.80
CA GLY A 249 0.67 -0.82 -3.46
C GLY A 249 0.79 -0.05 -4.78
N SER A 250 -0.29 0.06 -5.55
CA SER A 250 -0.28 0.83 -6.82
C SER A 250 -0.27 2.34 -6.55
N TYR A 251 -0.97 2.80 -5.52
CA TYR A 251 -0.96 4.18 -5.06
C TYR A 251 0.45 4.58 -4.61
N LEU A 252 1.08 3.83 -3.69
CA LEU A 252 2.43 4.12 -3.23
C LEU A 252 3.45 4.10 -4.37
N ARG A 253 3.38 3.12 -5.28
CA ARG A 253 4.26 3.07 -6.46
C ARG A 253 4.15 4.29 -7.35
N ALA A 254 2.95 4.87 -7.49
CA ALA A 254 2.71 6.05 -8.31
C ALA A 254 3.09 7.36 -7.58
N HIS A 255 2.78 7.47 -6.29
CA HIS A 255 2.84 8.73 -5.55
C HIS A 255 4.14 8.92 -4.77
N ASP A 256 4.70 7.88 -4.13
CA ASP A 256 5.90 8.01 -3.29
C ASP A 256 7.10 8.59 -4.05
N PRO A 257 7.40 8.17 -5.30
CA PRO A 257 8.43 8.82 -6.13
C PRO A 257 8.26 10.32 -6.32
N ILE A 258 7.00 10.76 -6.49
CA ILE A 258 6.65 12.16 -6.74
C ILE A 258 6.79 12.94 -5.45
N LEU A 259 6.25 12.42 -4.34
CA LEU A 259 6.35 13.02 -3.02
C LEU A 259 7.82 13.12 -2.56
N ALA A 260 8.63 12.10 -2.81
CA ALA A 260 10.06 12.10 -2.49
C ALA A 260 10.81 13.22 -3.22
N ARG A 261 10.55 13.42 -4.51
CA ARG A 261 11.17 14.51 -5.29
C ARG A 261 10.65 15.89 -4.89
N ALA A 262 9.37 15.99 -4.52
CA ALA A 262 8.78 17.23 -4.06
C ALA A 262 9.35 17.65 -2.69
N ALA A 263 9.49 16.69 -1.75
CA ALA A 263 10.07 16.93 -0.43
C ALA A 263 11.58 17.16 -0.48
N PHE A 264 12.28 16.50 -1.42
CA PHE A 264 13.73 16.61 -1.59
C PHE A 264 14.07 16.93 -3.06
N PRO A 265 14.09 18.22 -3.45
CA PRO A 265 14.39 18.63 -4.83
C PRO A 265 15.76 18.16 -5.35
N GLY A 266 16.72 17.96 -4.44
CA GLY A 266 18.05 17.42 -4.73
C GLY A 266 18.11 15.90 -4.93
N LEU A 267 16.99 15.18 -4.76
CA LEU A 267 16.97 13.71 -4.82
C LEU A 267 17.35 13.19 -6.21
N LYS A 268 18.43 12.41 -6.27
CA LYS A 268 18.87 11.65 -7.44
C LYS A 268 18.71 10.17 -7.17
N THR A 269 18.25 9.45 -8.19
CA THR A 269 18.08 8.00 -8.12
C THR A 269 18.68 7.35 -9.35
N LYS A 270 19.32 6.19 -9.20
CA LYS A 270 19.78 5.35 -10.31
C LYS A 270 19.27 3.93 -10.10
N ARG A 271 18.34 3.52 -10.95
CA ARG A 271 17.78 2.16 -10.95
C ARG A 271 18.75 1.23 -11.66
N LEU A 272 18.96 0.06 -11.07
CA LEU A 272 19.75 -1.03 -11.63
C LEU A 272 18.80 -2.23 -11.76
N PRO A 273 18.51 -2.69 -13.00
CA PRO A 273 17.61 -3.81 -13.20
C PRO A 273 18.20 -5.10 -12.59
N GLY A 274 17.32 -6.07 -12.30
CA GLY A 274 17.74 -7.38 -11.85
C GLY A 274 18.44 -8.17 -12.96
N THR A 275 19.46 -8.94 -12.60
CA THR A 275 20.31 -9.71 -13.53
C THR A 275 20.71 -11.03 -12.87
N GLY A 276 20.24 -12.17 -13.40
CA GLY A 276 20.46 -13.47 -12.77
C GLY A 276 19.91 -13.49 -11.33
N ASP A 277 20.74 -13.91 -10.38
CA ASP A 277 20.41 -13.97 -8.94
C ASP A 277 20.43 -12.60 -8.24
N MET A 278 20.81 -11.52 -8.93
CA MET A 278 20.87 -10.19 -8.36
C MET A 278 19.52 -9.48 -8.52
N PRO A 279 18.79 -9.17 -7.43
CA PRO A 279 17.53 -8.45 -7.52
C PRO A 279 17.71 -7.02 -8.09
N GLU A 280 16.59 -6.46 -8.55
CA GLU A 280 16.53 -5.04 -8.87
C GLU A 280 16.91 -4.21 -7.63
N ARG A 281 17.59 -3.09 -7.85
CA ARG A 281 18.04 -2.21 -6.78
C ARG A 281 18.06 -0.75 -7.22
N LEU A 282 18.00 0.15 -6.25
CA LEU A 282 17.93 1.59 -6.49
C LEU A 282 18.95 2.31 -5.64
N TRP A 283 19.91 2.96 -6.29
CA TRP A 283 20.73 3.98 -5.64
C TRP A 283 19.90 5.23 -5.40
N VAL A 284 19.96 5.77 -4.19
CA VAL A 284 19.30 7.00 -3.75
C VAL A 284 20.35 7.91 -3.13
N MET A 285 20.39 9.16 -3.56
CA MET A 285 21.27 10.17 -2.97
C MET A 285 20.59 11.53 -3.01
N ILE A 286 20.94 12.41 -2.07
CA ILE A 286 20.44 13.79 -2.05
C ILE A 286 21.60 14.70 -2.42
N ARG A 287 21.45 15.42 -3.54
CA ARG A 287 22.37 16.47 -3.95
C ARG A 287 22.08 17.73 -3.14
N GLU A 288 23.11 18.33 -2.58
CA GLU A 288 22.99 19.58 -1.83
C GLU A 288 23.34 20.77 -2.73
N ARG A 289 22.89 21.97 -2.34
CA ARG A 289 23.15 23.19 -3.11
C ARG A 289 24.63 23.57 -3.12
N TYR A 290 25.33 23.28 -2.02
CA TYR A 290 26.75 23.50 -1.85
C TYR A 290 27.40 22.16 -1.50
N GLU A 291 28.10 21.56 -2.48
CA GLU A 291 28.76 20.27 -2.28
C GLU A 291 30.20 20.49 -1.79
N VAL A 292 30.48 20.02 -0.59
CA VAL A 292 31.86 19.83 -0.11
C VAL A 292 32.48 18.68 -0.92
N PRO A 293 33.78 18.74 -1.29
CA PRO A 293 34.46 17.62 -1.92
C PRO A 293 34.28 16.34 -1.10
N VAL A 294 33.78 15.28 -1.75
CA VAL A 294 33.53 14.01 -1.10
C VAL A 294 34.84 13.27 -0.92
N SER A 295 35.28 13.10 0.32
CA SER A 295 36.45 12.28 0.66
C SER A 295 36.08 10.82 0.95
N GLN A 296 34.84 10.57 1.35
CA GLN A 296 34.41 9.25 1.79
C GLN A 296 32.89 9.05 1.68
N TYR A 297 32.46 7.80 1.47
CA TYR A 297 31.05 7.42 1.46
C TYR A 297 30.65 6.67 2.73
N VAL A 298 29.39 6.87 3.12
CA VAL A 298 28.63 5.98 4.01
C VAL A 298 27.46 5.43 3.20
N VAL A 299 27.32 4.11 3.16
CA VAL A 299 26.25 3.45 2.40
C VAL A 299 25.17 2.95 3.37
N LEU A 300 23.98 3.54 3.30
CA LEU A 300 22.78 3.00 3.91
C LEU A 300 22.24 1.85 3.03
N TYR A 301 22.49 0.61 3.45
CA TYR A 301 21.88 -0.54 2.83
C TYR A 301 20.46 -0.74 3.39
N TYR A 302 19.44 -0.36 2.61
CA TYR A 302 18.06 -0.35 3.06
C TYR A 302 17.25 -1.54 2.52
N ILE A 303 16.71 -2.34 3.43
CA ILE A 303 15.88 -3.51 3.15
C ILE A 303 14.44 -3.17 3.55
N HIS A 304 13.54 -3.12 2.57
CA HIS A 304 12.18 -2.63 2.81
C HIS A 304 11.28 -3.64 3.54
N GLY A 305 10.31 -3.12 4.29
CA GLY A 305 9.21 -3.86 4.89
C GLY A 305 8.09 -4.22 3.91
N GLY A 306 6.99 -4.75 4.43
CA GLY A 306 5.89 -5.31 3.64
C GLY A 306 5.67 -6.81 3.84
N TYR A 307 6.12 -7.33 4.99
CA TYR A 307 6.05 -8.76 5.38
C TYR A 307 6.59 -9.74 4.33
N MET A 308 7.61 -9.32 3.58
CA MET A 308 8.19 -10.08 2.47
C MET A 308 7.22 -10.47 1.33
N CYS A 309 5.96 -10.02 1.35
CA CYS A 309 5.00 -10.28 0.27
C CYS A 309 4.46 -9.01 -0.41
N PHE A 310 4.68 -7.84 0.19
CA PHE A 310 4.26 -6.54 -0.34
C PHE A 310 5.42 -5.61 -0.63
N PHE A 311 5.11 -4.56 -1.39
CA PHE A 311 6.01 -3.46 -1.74
C PHE A 311 7.21 -3.90 -2.60
N ASP A 312 7.96 -2.93 -3.13
CA ASP A 312 9.16 -3.20 -3.93
C ASP A 312 10.39 -2.47 -3.36
N GLY A 313 10.19 -1.66 -2.32
CA GLY A 313 11.17 -0.75 -1.73
C GLY A 313 11.52 0.40 -2.67
N VAL A 314 12.00 0.04 -3.87
CA VAL A 314 12.48 0.94 -4.91
C VAL A 314 11.42 1.91 -5.40
N SER A 315 10.13 1.72 -5.13
CA SER A 315 9.10 2.71 -5.45
C SER A 315 8.25 3.08 -4.25
N SER A 316 8.21 2.28 -3.19
CA SER A 316 7.34 2.50 -2.03
C SER A 316 8.02 3.10 -0.80
N HIS A 317 9.36 3.12 -0.74
CA HIS A 317 10.12 3.60 0.43
C HIS A 317 11.07 4.76 0.08
N ARG A 318 10.96 5.38 -1.09
CA ARG A 318 11.93 6.42 -1.51
C ARG A 318 11.84 7.65 -0.63
N LEU A 319 10.64 8.12 -0.31
CA LEU A 319 10.47 9.29 0.56
C LEU A 319 11.05 9.02 1.94
N PHE A 320 10.80 7.83 2.48
CA PHE A 320 11.30 7.45 3.80
C PHE A 320 12.84 7.34 3.82
N VAL A 321 13.42 6.62 2.85
CA VAL A 321 14.88 6.49 2.73
C VAL A 321 15.56 7.84 2.49
N ALA A 322 14.94 8.73 1.70
CA ALA A 322 15.45 10.09 1.51
C ALA A 322 15.51 10.87 2.83
N ARG A 323 14.50 10.73 3.71
CA ARG A 323 14.52 11.35 5.04
C ARG A 323 15.62 10.81 5.93
N ILE A 324 15.87 9.50 5.89
CA ILE A 324 16.97 8.87 6.63
C ILE A 324 18.30 9.44 6.12
N ILE A 325 18.50 9.50 4.79
CA ILE A 325 19.72 10.07 4.19
C ILE A 325 19.91 11.52 4.65
N ASP A 326 18.88 12.37 4.54
CA ASP A 326 18.96 13.78 4.91
C ASP A 326 19.29 13.97 6.39
N THR A 327 18.61 13.22 7.27
CA THR A 327 18.84 13.30 8.72
C THR A 327 20.25 12.82 9.08
N LEU A 328 20.68 11.69 8.50
CA LEU A 328 22.02 11.15 8.74
C LEU A 328 23.12 12.06 8.18
N GLN A 329 22.92 12.64 7.00
CA GLN A 329 23.89 13.55 6.38
C GLN A 329 24.10 14.81 7.23
N ARG A 330 23.03 15.33 7.85
CA ARG A 330 23.12 16.48 8.77
C ARG A 330 23.86 16.11 10.05
N GLU A 331 23.49 15.01 10.68
CA GLU A 331 24.12 14.55 11.92
C GLU A 331 25.62 14.29 11.73
N LEU A 332 26.03 13.59 10.66
CA LEU A 332 27.44 13.35 10.38
C LEU A 332 28.22 14.66 10.16
N ARG A 333 27.60 15.65 9.50
CA ARG A 333 28.24 16.96 9.31
C ARG A 333 28.40 17.72 10.62
N GLU A 334 27.37 17.73 11.46
CA GLU A 334 27.42 18.37 12.79
C GLU A 334 28.48 17.73 13.69
N ASN A 335 28.73 16.43 13.53
CA ASN A 335 29.81 15.69 14.20
C ASN A 335 31.17 15.78 13.48
N GLY A 336 31.40 16.84 12.68
CA GLY A 336 32.70 17.13 12.07
C GLY A 336 33.06 16.31 10.82
N MET A 337 32.16 15.46 10.32
CA MET A 337 32.40 14.59 9.15
C MET A 337 31.91 15.23 7.85
N ALA A 338 32.23 16.52 7.63
CA ALA A 338 31.70 17.29 6.49
C ALA A 338 32.08 16.74 5.09
N GLY A 339 33.20 16.02 4.97
CA GLY A 339 33.64 15.36 3.74
C GLY A 339 32.96 14.00 3.45
N VAL A 340 32.10 13.52 4.36
CA VAL A 340 31.40 12.24 4.23
C VAL A 340 30.07 12.42 3.50
N LYS A 341 29.84 11.61 2.47
CA LYS A 341 28.59 11.59 1.72
C LYS A 341 27.77 10.35 2.04
N VAL A 342 26.51 10.56 2.43
CA VAL A 342 25.54 9.48 2.62
C VAL A 342 24.85 9.16 1.30
N VAL A 343 24.87 7.89 0.93
CA VAL A 343 24.08 7.33 -0.19
C VAL A 343 23.34 6.10 0.32
N ALA A 344 22.19 5.77 -0.28
CA ALA A 344 21.47 4.54 0.06
C ALA A 344 21.33 3.61 -1.14
N LEU A 345 21.38 2.31 -0.89
CA LEU A 345 20.94 1.28 -1.82
C LEU A 345 19.67 0.63 -1.27
N ILE A 346 18.57 0.72 -2.02
CA ILE A 346 17.34 -0.02 -1.73
C ILE A 346 17.34 -1.29 -2.57
N VAL A 347 17.14 -2.45 -1.95
CA VAL A 347 17.01 -3.75 -2.65
C VAL A 347 15.54 -4.12 -2.86
N ASN A 348 15.15 -4.54 -4.07
CA ASN A 348 13.83 -5.06 -4.42
C ASN A 348 13.87 -6.60 -4.43
N TYR A 349 14.01 -7.21 -3.26
CA TYR A 349 14.04 -8.67 -3.13
C TYR A 349 12.71 -9.30 -3.62
N THR A 350 12.78 -10.55 -4.05
CA THR A 350 11.67 -11.32 -4.60
C THR A 350 10.67 -11.65 -3.50
N ARG A 351 9.41 -11.27 -3.72
CA ARG A 351 8.37 -11.40 -2.70
C ARG A 351 7.62 -12.70 -2.81
N ALA A 352 7.12 -13.19 -1.68
CA ALA A 352 6.13 -14.24 -1.70
C ALA A 352 4.85 -13.77 -2.43
N PRO A 353 4.14 -14.67 -3.13
CA PRO A 353 4.41 -16.10 -3.23
C PRO A 353 5.31 -16.47 -4.42
N LYS A 354 6.06 -15.53 -5.03
CA LYS A 354 6.96 -15.88 -6.14
C LYS A 354 8.24 -16.56 -5.66
N ALA A 355 8.68 -16.23 -4.45
CA ALA A 355 9.75 -16.90 -3.75
C ALA A 355 9.45 -16.94 -2.26
N ILE A 356 10.01 -17.91 -1.56
CA ILE A 356 9.92 -18.07 -0.10
C ILE A 356 11.32 -18.00 0.52
N LEU A 357 11.39 -17.90 1.84
CA LEU A 357 12.66 -18.01 2.55
C LEU A 357 13.29 -19.38 2.26
N PRO A 358 14.60 -19.46 1.97
CA PRO A 358 15.65 -18.45 2.16
C PRO A 358 15.89 -17.46 1.00
N THR A 359 15.16 -17.53 -0.12
CA THR A 359 15.49 -16.79 -1.35
C THR A 359 15.64 -15.28 -1.10
N GLN A 360 14.75 -14.67 -0.33
CA GLN A 360 14.86 -13.24 0.04
C GLN A 360 16.15 -12.91 0.77
N LEU A 361 16.56 -13.77 1.70
CA LEU A 361 17.79 -13.58 2.47
C LEU A 361 19.02 -13.72 1.57
N GLN A 362 19.02 -14.68 0.63
CA GLN A 362 20.09 -14.85 -0.33
C GLN A 362 20.26 -13.59 -1.20
N GLU A 363 19.17 -13.07 -1.73
CA GLU A 363 19.17 -11.83 -2.53
C GLU A 363 19.64 -10.61 -1.71
N VAL A 364 19.26 -10.55 -0.42
CA VAL A 364 19.77 -9.53 0.51
C VAL A 364 21.28 -9.64 0.71
N VAL A 365 21.82 -10.85 0.82
CA VAL A 365 23.27 -11.08 0.92
C VAL A 365 23.99 -10.72 -0.38
N GLN A 366 23.41 -11.04 -1.55
CA GLN A 366 23.99 -10.66 -2.84
C GLN A 366 24.03 -9.13 -3.02
N ALA A 367 22.99 -8.42 -2.59
CA ALA A 367 23.00 -6.96 -2.61
C ALA A 367 24.05 -6.38 -1.65
N TYR A 368 24.27 -6.98 -0.48
CA TYR A 368 25.36 -6.57 0.42
C TYR A 368 26.74 -6.78 -0.23
N ARG A 369 26.97 -7.95 -0.86
CA ARG A 369 28.19 -8.22 -1.64
C ARG A 369 28.38 -7.16 -2.74
N TYR A 370 27.32 -6.85 -3.49
CA TYR A 370 27.36 -5.83 -4.53
C TYR A 370 27.77 -4.46 -3.99
N ILE A 371 27.32 -4.04 -2.80
CA ILE A 371 27.71 -2.77 -2.18
C ILE A 371 29.22 -2.69 -1.97
N LEU A 372 29.84 -3.81 -1.56
CA LEU A 372 31.26 -3.87 -1.24
C LEU A 372 32.16 -3.95 -2.49
N THR A 373 31.64 -4.45 -3.62
CA THR A 373 32.45 -4.72 -4.82
C THR A 373 32.24 -3.73 -5.97
N GLN A 374 31.37 -2.74 -5.81
CA GLN A 374 31.05 -1.77 -6.85
C GLN A 374 31.97 -0.53 -6.80
N ASP A 375 32.24 0.07 -7.96
CA ASP A 375 33.15 1.22 -8.08
C ASP A 375 32.46 2.59 -7.98
N ARG A 376 31.12 2.63 -8.00
CA ARG A 376 30.36 3.88 -8.08
C ARG A 376 30.45 4.71 -6.80
N TYR A 377 30.41 4.04 -5.65
CA TYR A 377 30.47 4.62 -4.31
C TYR A 377 31.39 3.75 -3.44
N PRO A 378 32.71 3.76 -3.67
CA PRO A 378 33.64 2.89 -2.93
C PRO A 378 33.46 3.07 -1.43
N VAL A 379 33.30 1.94 -0.72
CA VAL A 379 32.97 1.95 0.71
C VAL A 379 33.61 0.76 1.41
N GLU A 380 34.15 1.00 2.59
CA GLU A 380 34.59 -0.05 3.51
C GLU A 380 33.40 -0.65 4.26
N ALA A 381 33.47 -1.93 4.62
CA ALA A 381 32.36 -2.62 5.26
C ALA A 381 31.92 -1.95 6.57
N ASN A 382 32.87 -1.45 7.36
CA ASN A 382 32.60 -0.71 8.60
C ASN A 382 31.90 0.64 8.39
N ARG A 383 31.66 1.07 7.13
CA ARG A 383 30.88 2.26 6.76
C ARG A 383 29.59 1.94 6.00
N VAL A 384 29.22 0.66 5.98
CA VAL A 384 27.90 0.24 5.56
C VAL A 384 26.98 0.17 6.77
N VAL A 385 25.85 0.87 6.69
CA VAL A 385 24.78 0.87 7.68
C VAL A 385 23.68 -0.03 7.15
N VAL A 386 23.45 -1.18 7.77
CA VAL A 386 22.32 -2.05 7.40
C VAL A 386 21.08 -1.53 8.10
N SER A 387 19.99 -1.32 7.37
CA SER A 387 18.74 -0.89 7.98
C SER A 387 17.52 -1.43 7.25
N GLY A 388 16.43 -1.60 7.97
CA GLY A 388 15.16 -2.00 7.37
C GLY A 388 14.01 -1.89 8.35
N ASP A 389 12.79 -1.82 7.82
CA ASP A 389 11.55 -1.76 8.58
C ASP A 389 10.77 -3.08 8.53
N SER A 390 10.08 -3.45 9.61
CA SER A 390 9.22 -4.63 9.66
C SER A 390 9.95 -5.92 9.25
N SER A 391 9.47 -6.60 8.20
CA SER A 391 10.17 -7.75 7.61
C SER A 391 11.54 -7.40 7.04
N GLY A 392 11.75 -6.16 6.58
CA GLY A 392 13.06 -5.67 6.19
C GLY A 392 14.01 -5.57 7.38
N GLY A 393 13.50 -5.12 8.54
CA GLY A 393 14.23 -5.17 9.82
C GLY A 393 14.55 -6.60 10.27
N THR A 394 13.66 -7.54 9.96
CA THR A 394 13.90 -8.98 10.17
C THR A 394 15.07 -9.45 9.31
N LEU A 395 15.02 -9.20 8.00
CA LEU A 395 16.09 -9.55 7.06
C LEU A 395 17.42 -8.85 7.37
N SER A 396 17.41 -7.64 7.94
CA SER A 396 18.60 -6.97 8.45
C SER A 396 19.28 -7.76 9.56
N LEU A 397 18.51 -8.22 10.56
CA LEU A 397 19.04 -9.07 11.64
C LEU A 397 19.47 -10.44 11.12
N SER A 398 18.69 -11.02 10.20
CA SER A 398 19.02 -12.28 9.51
C SER A 398 20.33 -12.18 8.73
N LEU A 399 20.59 -11.05 8.06
CA LEU A 399 21.84 -10.79 7.35
C LEU A 399 23.02 -10.83 8.31
N LEU A 400 22.91 -10.19 9.48
CA LEU A 400 23.98 -10.22 10.49
C LEU A 400 24.29 -11.65 10.95
N LYS A 401 23.26 -12.45 11.25
CA LYS A 401 23.40 -13.87 11.62
C LYS A 401 24.00 -14.70 10.48
N CYS A 402 23.56 -14.44 9.25
CA CYS A 402 24.05 -15.10 8.05
C CYS A 402 25.55 -14.85 7.88
N LEU A 403 25.97 -13.59 7.98
CA LEU A 403 27.37 -13.24 8.00
C LEU A 403 28.06 -13.95 9.18
N ALA A 404 27.48 -13.94 10.40
CA ALA A 404 28.12 -14.42 11.65
C ALA A 404 28.58 -15.86 11.55
N SER A 405 27.70 -16.70 11.00
CA SER A 405 27.95 -18.13 10.86
C SER A 405 28.42 -18.53 9.45
N ASN A 406 28.79 -17.56 8.60
CA ASN A 406 29.15 -17.78 7.19
C ASN A 406 28.12 -18.64 6.42
N TYR A 407 26.83 -18.44 6.71
CA TYR A 407 25.75 -19.12 5.98
C TYR A 407 25.80 -18.78 4.49
N PHE A 408 25.33 -19.71 3.66
CA PHE A 408 25.50 -19.68 2.21
C PHE A 408 26.97 -19.65 1.73
N ALA A 409 27.91 -20.08 2.58
CA ALA A 409 29.36 -20.01 2.34
C ALA A 409 29.86 -18.59 2.06
N VAL A 410 29.21 -17.59 2.68
CA VAL A 410 29.50 -16.18 2.47
C VAL A 410 30.52 -15.72 3.50
N ASN A 411 31.77 -15.56 3.06
CA ASN A 411 32.82 -14.92 3.85
C ASN A 411 32.91 -13.43 3.48
N LEU A 412 32.01 -12.62 4.04
CA LEU A 412 31.99 -11.17 3.84
C LEU A 412 32.28 -10.42 5.16
N PRO A 413 32.94 -9.25 5.08
CA PRO A 413 33.20 -8.40 6.24
C PRO A 413 31.89 -7.85 6.83
N ARG A 414 31.95 -7.31 8.04
CA ARG A 414 30.75 -6.88 8.79
C ARG A 414 30.40 -5.42 8.55
N PRO A 415 29.10 -5.09 8.52
CA PRO A 415 28.67 -3.71 8.46
C PRO A 415 29.09 -2.95 9.72
N GLY A 416 29.20 -1.63 9.64
CA GLY A 416 29.55 -0.78 10.78
C GLY A 416 28.50 -0.83 11.88
N CYS A 417 27.21 -0.87 11.51
CA CYS A 417 26.10 -1.01 12.44
C CYS A 417 24.83 -1.49 11.73
N CYS A 418 23.82 -1.83 12.52
CA CYS A 418 22.49 -2.18 12.05
C CYS A 418 21.40 -1.40 12.79
N VAL A 419 20.41 -0.89 12.05
CA VAL A 419 19.21 -0.24 12.60
C VAL A 419 17.96 -0.95 12.10
N ALA A 420 17.31 -1.71 12.98
CA ALA A 420 16.10 -2.45 12.69
C ALA A 420 14.86 -1.72 13.25
N ILE A 421 13.92 -1.39 12.37
CA ILE A 421 12.69 -0.66 12.73
C ILE A 421 11.53 -1.65 12.82
N SER A 422 10.87 -1.73 13.96
CA SER A 422 9.74 -2.62 14.26
C SER A 422 9.94 -4.07 13.71
N PRO A 423 11.07 -4.75 13.99
CA PRO A 423 11.38 -6.03 13.35
C PRO A 423 10.48 -7.16 13.84
N VAL A 424 10.16 -8.11 12.95
CA VAL A 424 9.53 -9.38 13.34
C VAL A 424 10.62 -10.34 13.82
N VAL A 425 10.83 -10.41 15.14
CA VAL A 425 11.92 -11.19 15.73
C VAL A 425 11.62 -12.70 15.84
N SER A 426 10.37 -13.10 15.67
CA SER A 426 9.93 -14.51 15.71
C SER A 426 8.74 -14.77 14.78
N LEU A 427 8.85 -15.80 13.94
CA LEU A 427 7.78 -16.29 13.08
C LEU A 427 6.99 -17.45 13.72
N ARG A 428 7.31 -17.86 14.97
CA ARG A 428 6.65 -18.98 15.69
C ARG A 428 5.18 -18.70 16.10
N GLY A 429 4.67 -17.50 15.83
CA GLY A 429 3.23 -17.23 15.89
C GLY A 429 2.68 -16.78 17.25
N ARG A 430 3.46 -16.11 18.12
CA ARG A 430 2.85 -15.38 19.26
C ARG A 430 1.90 -14.29 18.77
N LEU A 431 2.25 -13.60 17.68
CA LEU A 431 1.39 -12.71 16.89
C LEU A 431 0.05 -13.30 16.42
N ALA A 432 -0.13 -14.61 16.44
CA ALA A 432 -1.38 -15.25 16.01
C ALA A 432 -2.30 -15.65 17.17
N ARG A 433 -1.83 -15.59 18.43
CA ARG A 433 -2.53 -16.17 19.58
C ARG A 433 -3.31 -15.18 20.45
N ARG A 434 -3.06 -13.88 20.34
CA ARG A 434 -3.74 -12.83 21.14
C ARG A 434 -4.33 -11.77 20.22
N SER A 435 -5.62 -11.44 20.34
CA SER A 435 -6.27 -10.42 19.50
C SER A 435 -5.54 -9.08 19.56
N LEU A 436 -4.93 -8.65 18.44
CA LEU A 436 -4.36 -7.31 18.33
C LEU A 436 -5.46 -6.28 18.18
N ASP A 437 -5.32 -5.21 18.95
CA ASP A 437 -6.22 -4.06 18.89
C ASP A 437 -5.85 -3.19 17.68
N MET A 438 -6.57 -3.39 16.57
CA MET A 438 -6.40 -2.56 15.36
C MET A 438 -6.78 -1.09 15.56
N THR A 439 -7.32 -0.70 16.73
CA THR A 439 -7.49 0.71 17.06
C THR A 439 -6.19 1.37 17.52
N ARG A 440 -5.19 0.57 17.90
CA ARG A 440 -3.88 1.01 18.39
C ARG A 440 -2.74 0.78 17.40
N ASP A 441 -2.91 -0.14 16.44
CA ASP A 441 -1.87 -0.48 15.47
C ASP A 441 -2.42 -0.71 14.05
N VAL A 442 -1.55 -0.45 13.06
CA VAL A 442 -1.81 -0.70 11.62
C VAL A 442 -1.57 -2.16 11.23
N VAL A 443 -0.95 -2.95 12.10
CA VAL A 443 -0.71 -4.40 11.91
C VAL A 443 -1.81 -5.22 12.59
N SER A 444 -2.42 -6.12 11.83
CA SER A 444 -3.35 -7.11 12.39
C SER A 444 -2.71 -8.49 12.50
N ASN A 445 -3.16 -9.30 13.47
CA ASN A 445 -2.75 -10.71 13.61
C ASN A 445 -2.91 -11.51 12.34
N ALA A 446 -4.06 -11.33 11.68
CA ALA A 446 -4.39 -12.06 10.48
C ALA A 446 -3.39 -11.72 9.36
N ALA A 447 -2.99 -10.45 9.25
CA ALA A 447 -1.95 -10.03 8.31
C ALA A 447 -0.58 -10.60 8.69
N GLY A 448 -0.14 -10.47 9.95
CA GLY A 448 1.15 -11.01 10.39
C GLY A 448 1.25 -12.52 10.16
N TRP A 449 0.21 -13.27 10.51
CA TRP A 449 0.15 -14.73 10.35
C TRP A 449 0.09 -15.18 8.89
N TYR A 450 -0.79 -14.58 8.08
CA TYR A 450 -0.92 -14.94 6.66
C TYR A 450 0.40 -14.72 5.93
N MET A 451 1.09 -13.63 6.27
CA MET A 451 2.31 -13.24 5.59
C MET A 451 3.53 -14.02 6.06
N ALA A 452 3.63 -14.35 7.36
CA ALA A 452 4.62 -15.32 7.85
C ALA A 452 4.44 -16.69 7.16
N SER A 453 3.18 -17.14 7.03
CA SER A 453 2.86 -18.37 6.32
C SER A 453 3.24 -18.29 4.84
N CYS A 454 2.95 -17.17 4.17
CA CYS A 454 3.34 -16.95 2.78
C CYS A 454 4.86 -16.91 2.58
N ALA A 455 5.60 -16.28 3.48
CA ALA A 455 7.04 -16.13 3.38
C ALA A 455 7.79 -17.45 3.68
N LEU A 456 7.26 -18.30 4.57
CA LEU A 456 7.88 -19.58 4.93
C LEU A 456 7.39 -20.76 4.06
N TYR A 457 6.12 -20.75 3.68
CA TYR A 457 5.44 -21.91 3.09
C TYR A 457 4.75 -21.61 1.77
N GLY A 458 4.69 -20.34 1.37
CA GLY A 458 4.02 -19.93 0.16
C GLY A 458 2.51 -19.74 0.30
N ARG A 459 1.82 -19.55 -0.84
CA ARG A 459 0.40 -19.14 -0.83
C ARG A 459 -0.50 -20.27 -0.33
N PRO A 460 -1.34 -20.03 0.71
CA PRO A 460 -2.31 -21.01 1.19
C PRO A 460 -3.28 -21.45 0.08
N SER A 461 -3.71 -22.71 0.13
CA SER A 461 -4.68 -23.33 -0.80
C SER A 461 -6.06 -22.68 -0.73
N LYS A 462 -6.53 -22.28 0.46
CA LYS A 462 -7.82 -21.62 0.66
C LYS A 462 -7.71 -20.31 1.46
N PRO A 463 -8.44 -19.25 1.05
CA PRO A 463 -8.71 -18.12 1.94
C PRO A 463 -9.43 -18.66 3.19
N ARG A 464 -8.99 -18.28 4.41
CA ARG A 464 -9.50 -18.78 5.72
C ARG A 464 -8.99 -20.14 6.19
N GLU A 465 -8.08 -20.79 5.48
CA GLU A 465 -7.33 -21.90 6.08
C GLU A 465 -6.46 -21.30 7.20
N ARG A 466 -7.01 -21.22 8.41
CA ARG A 466 -6.22 -21.03 9.62
C ARG A 466 -5.42 -22.31 9.73
N MET A 467 -4.19 -22.36 9.20
CA MET A 467 -3.29 -23.44 9.59
C MET A 467 -2.97 -23.18 11.05
N ASN A 468 -3.79 -23.76 11.92
CA ASN A 468 -3.47 -23.87 13.33
C ASN A 468 -2.09 -24.52 13.35
N LEU A 469 -1.10 -23.90 13.99
CA LEU A 469 0.28 -24.43 13.98
C LEU A 469 0.35 -25.84 14.61
N GLN A 470 -0.69 -26.25 15.35
CA GLN A 470 -0.92 -27.59 15.87
C GLN A 470 -1.66 -28.53 14.89
N ASP A 471 -2.51 -28.00 14.00
CA ASP A 471 -3.24 -28.76 12.97
C ASP A 471 -2.56 -28.64 11.61
N ARG A 472 -1.23 -28.75 11.57
CA ARG A 472 -0.56 -29.01 10.30
C ARG A 472 -0.95 -30.43 9.86
N PRO A 473 -1.35 -30.65 8.60
CA PRO A 473 -1.43 -32.00 8.10
C PRO A 473 -0.05 -32.62 8.27
N ASP A 474 0.02 -33.81 8.87
CA ASP A 474 1.16 -34.69 8.69
C ASP A 474 1.53 -34.70 7.21
N GLU A 475 2.83 -34.61 6.96
CA GLU A 475 3.53 -34.51 5.68
C GLU A 475 3.18 -35.65 4.71
N ARG A 476 1.93 -35.74 4.24
CA ARG A 476 1.62 -36.50 3.05
C ARG A 476 1.84 -35.58 1.87
N GLU A 477 2.83 -35.92 1.05
CA GLU A 477 3.37 -35.23 -0.13
C GLU A 477 2.34 -34.50 -1.01
N ASP A 478 1.07 -34.92 -0.96
CA ASP A 478 -0.01 -34.48 -1.82
C ASP A 478 -0.50 -33.05 -1.57
N HIS A 479 -0.51 -32.54 -0.34
CA HIS A 479 -1.16 -31.23 -0.08
C HIS A 479 -0.31 -30.05 -0.55
N VAL A 480 1.02 -30.14 -0.40
CA VAL A 480 1.98 -29.13 -0.86
C VAL A 480 2.15 -29.22 -2.38
N ARG A 481 2.22 -30.43 -2.96
CA ARG A 481 2.23 -30.66 -4.43
C ARG A 481 1.00 -30.08 -5.13
N ARG A 482 -0.19 -30.22 -4.53
CA ARG A 482 -1.46 -29.69 -5.10
C ARG A 482 -1.52 -28.16 -5.17
N SER A 483 -0.68 -27.43 -4.42
CA SER A 483 -0.65 -25.97 -4.49
C SER A 483 0.02 -25.44 -5.78
N GLY A 484 0.78 -26.30 -6.49
CA GLY A 484 1.29 -26.07 -7.85
C GLY A 484 2.13 -24.81 -8.05
N ARG A 485 2.73 -24.26 -7.00
CA ARG A 485 3.27 -22.88 -7.01
C ARG A 485 4.76 -22.72 -6.69
N PHE A 486 5.47 -23.77 -6.30
CA PHE A 486 6.89 -23.70 -5.96
C PHE A 486 7.65 -24.86 -6.58
N GLU A 487 8.83 -24.59 -7.14
CA GLU A 487 9.73 -25.59 -7.71
C GLU A 487 10.30 -26.49 -6.61
N ASP A 488 10.52 -27.78 -6.91
CA ASP A 488 10.99 -28.79 -5.95
C ASP A 488 12.36 -28.43 -5.32
N ASP A 489 13.20 -27.66 -6.02
CA ASP A 489 14.51 -27.20 -5.54
C ASP A 489 14.42 -26.12 -4.46
N GLU A 490 13.44 -25.20 -4.52
CA GLU A 490 13.27 -24.14 -3.53
C GLU A 490 12.81 -24.74 -2.19
N TRP A 491 11.89 -25.69 -2.25
CA TRP A 491 11.43 -26.44 -1.07
C TRP A 491 12.50 -27.35 -0.48
N ARG A 492 13.35 -27.98 -1.31
CA ARG A 492 14.51 -28.74 -0.83
C ARG A 492 15.47 -27.83 -0.05
N ARG A 493 15.76 -26.62 -0.54
CA ARG A 493 16.62 -25.65 0.16
C ARG A 493 16.02 -25.16 1.47
N ALA A 494 14.72 -24.84 1.50
CA ALA A 494 14.04 -24.43 2.74
C ALA A 494 14.11 -25.53 3.81
N ARG A 495 13.91 -26.80 3.42
CA ARG A 495 14.02 -27.97 4.32
C ARG A 495 15.45 -28.25 4.79
N GLN A 496 16.45 -28.12 3.93
CA GLN A 496 17.86 -28.27 4.33
C GLN A 496 18.25 -27.28 5.43
N LEU A 497 17.70 -26.06 5.41
CA LEU A 497 17.94 -25.06 6.44
C LEU A 497 17.09 -25.26 7.70
N SER A 498 16.15 -26.19 7.72
CA SER A 498 15.27 -26.44 8.86
C SER A 498 15.10 -27.95 9.09
N PRO A 499 16.14 -28.62 9.61
CA PRO A 499 16.16 -30.08 9.79
C PRO A 499 15.05 -30.62 10.68
N SER A 500 14.48 -29.77 11.56
CA SER A 500 13.31 -30.09 12.39
C SER A 500 11.99 -30.16 11.61
N GLY A 501 11.99 -29.87 10.30
CA GLY A 501 10.79 -29.74 9.48
C GLY A 501 10.00 -28.44 9.73
N LYS A 502 10.50 -27.55 10.59
CA LYS A 502 9.81 -26.32 11.01
C LYS A 502 10.60 -25.05 10.64
N PRO A 503 10.45 -24.53 9.42
CA PRO A 503 11.04 -23.26 8.99
C PRO A 503 10.91 -22.07 9.96
N GLU A 504 9.81 -21.94 10.70
CA GLU A 504 9.65 -20.87 11.70
C GLU A 504 10.61 -20.96 12.90
N GLU A 505 11.25 -22.11 13.13
CA GLU A 505 12.22 -22.28 14.21
C GLU A 505 13.65 -21.98 13.76
N ASN A 506 13.86 -21.75 12.46
CA ASN A 506 15.17 -21.45 11.92
C ASN A 506 15.70 -20.12 12.50
N PRO A 507 16.88 -20.13 13.13
CA PRO A 507 17.45 -18.93 13.76
C PRO A 507 17.81 -17.82 12.76
N LEU A 508 17.90 -18.12 11.45
CA LEU A 508 18.06 -17.12 10.41
C LEU A 508 16.76 -16.37 10.10
N PHE A 509 15.59 -16.98 10.28
CA PHE A 509 14.30 -16.37 9.94
C PHE A 509 13.58 -15.84 11.17
N SER A 510 13.75 -16.53 12.30
CA SER A 510 13.25 -16.17 13.62
C SER A 510 14.45 -15.97 14.55
N CYS A 511 15.02 -14.77 14.55
CA CYS A 511 16.25 -14.46 15.29
C CYS A 511 16.18 -14.86 16.77
N MET A 512 14.99 -14.74 17.39
CA MET A 512 14.67 -15.16 18.75
C MET A 512 14.97 -16.64 19.05
N CYS A 513 15.01 -17.51 18.03
CA CYS A 513 15.10 -18.97 18.20
C CYS A 513 16.54 -19.50 18.18
N GLY A 514 17.54 -18.64 17.99
CA GLY A 514 18.96 -19.03 17.96
C GLY A 514 19.77 -18.39 19.06
N GLU A 515 21.09 -18.50 18.95
CA GLU A 515 22.02 -17.78 19.83
C GLU A 515 21.79 -16.25 19.71
N LEU A 516 21.80 -15.56 20.85
CA LEU A 516 21.51 -14.13 20.98
C LEU A 516 22.69 -13.32 21.52
N THR A 517 23.89 -13.90 21.50
CA THR A 517 25.13 -13.25 21.94
C THR A 517 25.57 -12.19 20.91
N PRO A 518 26.44 -11.23 21.28
CA PRO A 518 27.02 -10.30 20.32
C PRO A 518 27.75 -11.00 19.17
N ALA A 519 28.41 -12.13 19.43
CA ALA A 519 29.10 -12.93 18.42
C ALA A 519 28.12 -13.53 17.39
N ALA A 520 26.93 -13.95 17.82
CA ALA A 520 25.89 -14.48 16.93
C ALA A 520 25.40 -13.46 15.90
N PHE A 521 25.57 -12.15 16.16
CA PHE A 521 25.29 -11.07 15.22
C PHE A 521 26.55 -10.47 14.60
N GLY A 522 27.68 -11.18 14.66
CA GLY A 522 28.93 -10.74 14.06
C GLY A 522 29.54 -9.54 14.77
N ASN A 523 29.21 -9.33 16.05
CA ASN A 523 29.76 -8.27 16.86
C ASN A 523 29.42 -6.84 16.36
N VAL A 524 28.35 -6.72 15.57
CA VAL A 524 27.86 -5.47 15.00
C VAL A 524 26.97 -4.74 16.02
N PRO A 525 27.17 -3.43 16.27
CA PRO A 525 26.24 -2.61 17.05
C PRO A 525 24.83 -2.61 16.42
N ILE A 526 23.80 -2.90 17.23
CA ILE A 526 22.41 -2.97 16.76
C ILE A 526 21.53 -2.00 17.54
N LEU A 527 20.81 -1.14 16.81
CA LEU A 527 19.68 -0.37 17.32
C LEU A 527 18.37 -0.99 16.84
N VAL A 528 17.43 -1.21 17.76
CA VAL A 528 16.05 -1.56 17.47
C VAL A 528 15.14 -0.42 17.93
N GLN A 529 14.33 0.11 17.01
CA GLN A 529 13.29 1.10 17.35
C GLN A 529 11.92 0.51 17.06
N ALA A 530 10.98 0.62 18.00
CA ALA A 530 9.61 0.12 17.81
C ALA A 530 8.57 0.99 18.52
N GLY A 531 7.33 0.91 18.07
CA GLY A 531 6.19 1.55 18.73
C GLY A 531 5.67 0.70 19.88
N GLY A 532 5.40 1.31 21.03
CA GLY A 532 4.89 0.63 22.23
C GLY A 532 3.44 0.15 22.10
N SER A 533 2.67 0.70 21.15
CA SER A 533 1.32 0.26 20.83
C SER A 533 1.28 -0.77 19.70
N GLU A 534 2.43 -1.12 19.12
CA GLU A 534 2.49 -2.06 18.01
C GLU A 534 2.37 -3.51 18.47
N GLY A 535 1.79 -4.36 17.64
CA GLY A 535 1.56 -5.75 18.01
C GLY A 535 2.82 -6.60 18.17
N LEU A 536 3.95 -6.10 17.69
CA LEU A 536 5.27 -6.71 17.83
C LEU A 536 6.00 -6.27 19.11
N ALA A 537 5.51 -5.26 19.83
CA ALA A 537 6.23 -4.62 20.93
C ALA A 537 6.65 -5.61 22.02
N GLU A 538 5.75 -6.52 22.44
CA GLU A 538 6.05 -7.53 23.47
C GLU A 538 7.14 -8.51 23.02
N ASP A 539 7.08 -8.98 21.76
CA ASP A 539 8.11 -9.89 21.22
C ASP A 539 9.46 -9.18 21.03
N ILE A 540 9.45 -7.91 20.60
CA ILE A 540 10.65 -7.09 20.46
C ILE A 540 11.29 -6.79 21.82
N ALA A 541 10.48 -6.46 22.83
CA ALA A 541 10.95 -6.25 24.20
C ALA A 541 11.58 -7.51 24.78
N ALA A 542 10.91 -8.66 24.64
CA ALA A 542 11.45 -9.95 25.05
C ALA A 542 12.73 -10.31 24.30
N PHE A 543 12.86 -9.93 23.02
CA PHE A 543 14.07 -10.15 22.25
C PHE A 543 15.22 -9.32 22.77
N ALA A 544 15.00 -8.02 23.01
CA ALA A 544 16.03 -7.14 23.56
C ALA A 544 16.51 -7.63 24.94
N GLU A 545 15.60 -8.03 25.82
CA GLU A 545 15.92 -8.62 27.12
C GLU A 545 16.75 -9.90 26.98
N ALA A 546 16.30 -10.83 26.14
CA ALA A 546 16.99 -12.10 25.91
C ALA A 546 18.38 -11.94 25.28
N THR A 547 18.63 -10.85 24.56
CA THR A 547 19.94 -10.55 23.97
C THR A 547 20.95 -9.95 24.97
N GLN A 548 20.56 -9.74 26.22
CA GLN A 548 21.42 -9.28 27.34
C GLN A 548 22.32 -8.10 26.95
N GLY A 549 21.72 -7.11 26.28
CA GLY A 549 22.36 -5.86 25.88
C GLY A 549 23.00 -5.88 24.49
N THR A 550 23.04 -7.00 23.77
CA THR A 550 23.54 -7.04 22.38
C THR A 550 22.82 -6.03 21.47
N VAL A 551 21.57 -5.73 21.79
CA VAL A 551 20.73 -4.74 21.11
C VAL A 551 20.46 -3.54 22.02
N MET A 552 20.57 -2.34 21.47
CA MET A 552 20.00 -1.12 22.04
C MET A 552 18.54 -0.99 21.59
N LEU A 553 17.60 -0.96 22.54
CA LEU A 553 16.16 -0.86 22.26
C LEU A 553 15.65 0.55 22.58
N GLU A 554 14.93 1.15 21.64
CA GLU A 554 14.11 2.34 21.86
C GLU A 554 12.64 2.01 21.61
N LEU A 555 11.83 2.06 22.68
CA LEU A 555 10.38 1.88 22.60
C LEU A 555 9.69 3.22 22.74
N TYR A 556 8.87 3.55 21.75
CA TYR A 556 8.14 4.81 21.71
C TYR A 556 6.69 4.59 22.14
N GLU A 557 6.35 5.06 23.33
CA GLU A 557 5.01 4.88 23.89
C GLU A 557 3.93 5.47 22.97
N ASN A 558 2.78 4.78 22.90
CA ASN A 558 1.63 5.17 22.10
C ASN A 558 1.90 5.30 20.58
N MET A 559 3.07 4.87 20.11
CA MET A 559 3.37 4.80 18.68
C MET A 559 2.99 3.43 18.11
N PHE A 560 2.44 3.47 16.91
CA PHE A 560 2.05 2.30 16.13
C PHE A 560 3.23 1.79 15.28
N HIS A 561 3.03 0.66 14.61
CA HIS A 561 4.04 -0.03 13.84
C HIS A 561 4.69 0.86 12.77
N SER A 562 6.03 0.91 12.77
CA SER A 562 6.82 1.69 11.80
C SER A 562 6.43 3.17 11.70
N PHE A 563 6.03 3.79 12.82
CA PHE A 563 5.65 5.21 12.90
C PHE A 563 6.73 6.17 12.35
N GLN A 564 8.00 5.75 12.30
CA GLN A 564 9.13 6.51 11.76
C GLN A 564 8.89 6.95 10.31
N GLN A 565 8.08 6.23 9.53
CA GLN A 565 7.73 6.60 8.16
C GLN A 565 6.90 7.90 8.06
N TYR A 566 6.26 8.30 9.16
CA TYR A 566 5.26 9.37 9.21
C TYR A 566 5.85 10.69 9.72
N SER A 567 6.50 11.47 8.86
CA SER A 567 7.22 12.70 9.23
C SER A 567 6.40 13.79 9.92
N SER A 568 5.07 13.77 9.79
CA SER A 568 4.21 14.72 10.48
C SER A 568 4.20 14.49 11.99
N LEU A 569 4.66 13.33 12.45
CA LEU A 569 4.78 13.00 13.86
C LEU A 569 6.12 13.53 14.42
N PRO A 570 6.10 14.31 15.51
CA PRO A 570 7.32 14.70 16.21
C PRO A 570 8.16 13.50 16.65
N GLN A 571 7.51 12.43 17.08
CA GLN A 571 8.16 11.18 17.49
C GLN A 571 8.94 10.53 16.34
N SER A 572 8.41 10.56 15.11
CA SER A 572 9.12 10.08 13.92
C SER A 572 10.41 10.87 13.69
N GLN A 573 10.34 12.20 13.79
CA GLN A 573 11.52 13.06 13.63
C GLN A 573 12.56 12.82 14.72
N LEU A 574 12.12 12.66 15.97
CA LEU A 574 12.99 12.31 17.09
C LEU A 574 13.67 10.95 16.87
N ALA A 575 12.91 9.93 16.48
CA ALA A 575 13.43 8.59 16.20
C ALA A 575 14.49 8.60 15.09
N LEU A 576 14.27 9.34 14.01
CA LEU A 576 15.26 9.46 12.94
C LEU A 576 16.52 10.20 13.37
N ARG A 577 16.42 11.21 14.23
CA ARG A 577 17.61 11.89 14.81
C ARG A 577 18.40 10.96 15.73
N ARG A 578 17.73 10.19 16.59
CA ARG A 578 18.38 9.21 17.48
C ARG A 578 19.04 8.09 16.69
N MET A 579 18.39 7.61 15.63
CA MET A 579 19.00 6.71 14.65
C MET A 579 20.27 7.31 14.03
N ALA A 580 20.21 8.57 13.59
CA ALA A 580 21.37 9.22 12.98
C ALA A 580 22.55 9.36 13.96
N ARG A 581 22.29 9.72 15.22
CA ARG A 581 23.29 9.78 16.30
C ARG A 581 23.94 8.44 16.55
N PHE A 582 23.13 7.40 16.75
CA PHE A 582 23.63 6.04 16.90
C PHE A 582 24.55 5.62 15.74
N VAL A 583 24.16 5.94 14.51
CA VAL A 583 25.00 5.66 13.34
C VAL A 583 26.29 6.47 13.38
N ALA A 584 26.25 7.77 13.68
CA ALA A 584 27.44 8.60 13.77
C ALA A 584 28.43 8.04 14.81
N ASP A 585 27.96 7.72 16.01
CA ASP A 585 28.78 7.18 17.10
C ASP A 585 29.38 5.81 16.74
N ALA A 586 28.59 4.95 16.08
CA ALA A 586 29.04 3.62 15.66
C ALA A 586 30.12 3.69 14.56
N LEU A 587 30.10 4.74 13.73
CA LEU A 587 31.07 4.94 12.65
C LEU A 587 32.35 5.64 13.11
N GLN A 588 32.32 6.37 14.24
CA GLN A 588 33.47 7.11 14.77
C GLN A 588 34.30 6.33 15.79
N THR A 589 33.71 5.39 16.52
CA THR A 589 34.37 4.75 17.66
C THR A 589 35.02 3.41 17.27
N PRO A 590 36.33 3.16 17.54
CA PRO A 590 36.93 1.83 17.39
C PRO A 590 36.46 0.83 18.47
N GLN A 591 35.93 1.35 19.59
CA GLN A 591 35.18 0.57 20.58
C GLN A 591 33.70 0.52 20.22
N LYS A 592 33.12 -0.70 20.21
CA LYS A 592 31.68 -0.88 20.04
C LYS A 592 30.94 -0.07 21.09
N LEU A 593 29.93 0.70 20.65
CA LEU A 593 29.03 1.44 21.54
C LEU A 593 28.57 0.55 22.71
N PRO A 594 28.50 1.09 23.94
CA PRO A 594 28.12 0.32 25.11
C PRO A 594 26.79 -0.42 24.89
N ILE A 595 26.88 -1.71 25.13
CA ILE A 595 25.89 -2.76 24.93
C ILE A 595 24.80 -2.61 26.01
N GLY A 596 23.56 -2.37 25.57
CA GLY A 596 22.36 -2.44 26.39
C GLY A 596 22.09 -1.20 27.25
N ARG A 597 21.06 -0.43 26.86
CA ARG A 597 20.16 0.31 27.75
C ARG A 597 18.88 0.64 26.97
N SER A 598 17.74 0.25 27.52
CA SER A 598 16.42 0.58 27.00
C SER A 598 16.18 2.07 27.17
N TYR A 599 15.93 2.80 26.08
CA TYR A 599 15.40 4.16 26.18
C TYR A 599 13.88 4.08 26.09
N SER A 600 13.22 4.21 27.24
CA SER A 600 11.81 4.57 27.31
C SER A 600 11.72 6.02 27.77
N GLU A 601 11.64 6.96 26.82
CA GLU A 601 10.94 8.21 27.12
C GLU A 601 9.46 7.93 26.84
N GLY A 602 8.77 7.46 27.88
CA GLY A 602 7.37 7.05 27.82
C GLY A 602 6.90 6.45 29.15
N TYR A 603 5.80 6.96 29.65
CA TYR A 603 5.14 6.72 30.92
C TYR A 603 4.88 5.21 31.16
N TRP A 604 5.39 4.67 32.27
CA TRP A 604 4.99 3.34 32.73
C TRP A 604 3.77 3.45 33.66
N PRO A 605 2.72 2.61 33.51
CA PRO A 605 1.64 2.51 34.50
C PRO A 605 2.12 2.07 35.90
N SER A 606 3.39 1.69 36.05
CA SER A 606 4.04 1.36 37.31
C SER A 606 4.88 2.50 37.92
N GLY A 607 4.88 3.71 37.34
CA GLY A 607 5.51 4.90 37.94
C GLY A 607 7.04 4.91 38.00
N ARG A 608 7.74 4.14 37.14
CA ARG A 608 9.22 4.16 37.07
C ARG A 608 9.68 4.58 35.67
N SER A 609 10.35 5.72 35.56
CA SER A 609 11.13 6.11 34.37
C SER A 609 12.61 5.94 34.68
N LEU A 610 13.36 5.27 33.79
CA LEU A 610 14.81 5.20 33.85
C LEU A 610 15.37 6.09 32.73
N SER A 611 15.72 7.33 33.05
CA SER A 611 16.55 8.17 32.18
C SER A 611 18.01 7.90 32.51
N ILE A 612 18.84 7.70 31.48
CA ILE A 612 20.28 7.54 31.64
C ILE A 612 20.94 8.55 30.72
N ASP A 613 21.73 9.43 31.34
CA ASP A 613 22.59 10.38 30.66
C ASP A 613 23.82 9.67 30.05
N LEU A 614 24.18 10.09 28.84
CA LEU A 614 25.18 9.48 27.95
C LEU A 614 26.64 9.81 28.33
N THR A 615 26.89 10.44 29.49
CA THR A 615 28.19 11.09 29.79
C THR A 615 29.04 10.43 30.88
N GLY A 616 28.61 9.32 31.47
CA GLY A 616 29.51 8.46 32.27
C GLY A 616 30.00 9.00 33.61
N ARG A 617 29.28 9.91 34.28
CA ARG A 617 29.55 10.28 35.69
C ARG A 617 28.29 10.09 36.54
N SER A 618 28.41 9.24 37.57
CA SER A 618 27.51 8.98 38.71
C SER A 618 26.00 9.11 38.51
N ALA A 619 25.27 8.00 38.73
CA ALA A 619 23.82 7.99 38.80
C ALA A 619 23.31 8.75 40.04
N GLU A 620 22.56 9.84 39.83
CA GLU A 620 21.81 10.52 40.89
C GLU A 620 20.32 10.65 40.54
N TRP A 621 19.49 10.59 41.57
CA TRP A 621 18.03 10.69 41.51
C TRP A 621 17.62 12.16 41.46
N VAL A 622 16.88 12.59 40.45
CA VAL A 622 16.31 13.96 40.42
C VAL A 622 14.79 13.87 40.35
N GLY A 623 14.14 14.55 41.30
CA GLY A 623 12.72 14.49 41.59
C GLY A 623 11.79 15.26 40.65
N THR A 624 10.51 15.12 40.97
CA THR A 624 9.27 15.61 40.35
C THR A 624 9.27 17.08 39.94
N TYR A 625 8.78 17.38 38.73
CA TYR A 625 8.33 18.73 38.36
C TYR A 625 6.80 18.81 38.45
N GLU A 626 6.32 19.71 39.32
CA GLU A 626 4.94 20.20 39.37
C GLU A 626 4.61 21.02 38.11
N GLN A 627 3.33 21.00 37.74
CA GLN A 627 2.75 21.71 36.61
C GLN A 627 2.73 23.24 36.82
N GLU A 628 3.06 23.99 35.76
CA GLU A 628 2.39 25.25 35.41
C GLU A 628 2.02 25.24 33.92
#